data_AF-A0A081GHQ3-F1
#
_entry.id   AF-A0A081GHQ3-F1
#
_cell.length_a   1.000
_cell.length_b   1.000
_cell.length_c   1.000
_cell.angle_alpha   90.00
_cell.angle_beta   90.00
_cell.angle_gamma   90.00
#
_symmetry.space_group_name_H-M   'P 1'
#
loop_
_entity.id
_entity.type
_entity.pdbx_description
1 polymer ?
#
loop_
_entity_poly.entity_id
_entity_poly.type
_entity_poly.pdbx_seq_one_letter_code
_entity_poly.pdbx_strand_id
1 'polypeptide(L)'
;MSDISRTGACVIRRGGIDVEPKEEVILDFGDADRQQRLSLPSLVKWVNGTSYNTVIGLHFVQGPLLPGTMLDEYLDLCLVPRARA
;
A
#
# COMPACT_ATOMS: atom_id res chain seq x y z
N MET A 1 6.91 -9.36 3.27
CA MET A 1 6.42 -8.26 4.10
C MET A 1 5.94 -7.14 3.19
N SER A 2 4.62 -6.89 3.18
CA SER A 2 4.07 -5.68 2.56
C SER A 2 4.19 -4.55 3.58
N ASP A 3 4.39 -3.32 3.12
CA ASP A 3 4.53 -2.14 3.97
C ASP A 3 3.76 -0.96 3.37
N ILE A 4 3.32 -0.03 4.20
CA ILE A 4 2.54 1.12 3.75
C ILE A 4 2.94 2.40 4.48
N SER A 5 2.98 3.48 3.72
CA SER A 5 3.25 4.82 4.20
C SER A 5 2.16 5.77 3.70
N ARG A 6 2.19 7.02 4.17
CA ARG A 6 1.29 8.06 3.67
C ARG A 6 1.44 8.33 2.18
N THR A 7 2.60 8.10 1.59
CA THR A 7 2.94 8.51 0.20
C THR A 7 3.03 7.34 -0.78
N GLY A 8 2.85 6.11 -0.32
CA GLY A 8 3.08 4.93 -1.13
C GLY A 8 3.00 3.63 -0.34
N ALA A 9 3.14 2.52 -1.07
CA ALA A 9 3.06 1.19 -0.50
C ALA A 9 4.06 0.24 -1.17
N CYS A 10 4.47 -0.78 -0.43
CA CYS A 10 5.19 -1.94 -0.91
C CYS A 10 4.23 -3.13 -0.87
N VAL A 11 3.91 -3.68 -2.03
CA VAL A 11 2.97 -4.78 -2.18
C VAL A 11 3.69 -6.04 -2.61
N ILE A 12 3.39 -7.16 -1.96
CA ILE A 12 3.86 -8.48 -2.39
C ILE A 12 2.68 -9.26 -2.98
N ARG A 13 2.84 -9.72 -4.21
CA ARG A 13 1.91 -10.62 -4.88
C ARG A 13 2.58 -11.98 -5.12
N ARG A 14 1.87 -13.06 -4.81
CA ARG A 14 2.32 -14.41 -5.19
C ARG A 14 2.18 -14.59 -6.70
N GLY A 15 3.22 -15.14 -7.32
CA GLY A 15 3.30 -15.33 -8.77
C GLY A 15 3.65 -14.05 -9.54
N GLY A 16 3.70 -14.20 -10.87
CA GLY A 16 4.00 -13.11 -11.80
C GLY A 16 2.81 -12.17 -11.97
N ILE A 17 3.08 -10.87 -12.03
CA ILE A 17 2.16 -9.84 -12.47
C ILE A 17 2.82 -9.09 -13.62
N ASP A 18 2.03 -8.75 -14.62
CA ASP A 18 2.48 -7.95 -15.76
C ASP A 18 2.28 -6.48 -15.39
N VAL A 19 3.28 -5.90 -14.74
CA VAL A 19 3.36 -4.46 -14.45
C VAL A 19 4.80 -3.99 -14.61
N GLU A 20 4.97 -2.78 -15.13
CA GLU A 20 6.26 -2.15 -15.36
C GLU A 20 6.44 -0.84 -14.58
N PRO A 21 7.68 -0.43 -14.29
CA PRO A 21 7.95 0.89 -13.76
C PRO A 21 7.35 2.00 -14.63
N LYS A 22 6.74 3.00 -13.98
CA LYS A 22 5.99 4.13 -14.55
C LYS A 22 4.58 3.80 -15.04
N GLU A 23 4.10 2.58 -14.90
CA GLU A 23 2.69 2.28 -15.13
C GLU A 23 1.81 2.80 -14.00
N GLU A 24 0.60 3.22 -14.36
CA GLU A 24 -0.45 3.59 -13.42
C GLU A 24 -1.30 2.37 -13.08
N VAL A 25 -1.50 2.15 -11.79
CA VAL A 25 -2.28 1.04 -11.24
C VAL A 25 -3.22 1.56 -10.16
N ILE A 26 -4.27 0.80 -9.86
CA ILE A 26 -5.16 1.07 -8.73
C ILE A 26 -4.81 0.11 -7.60
N LEU A 27 -4.46 0.67 -6.45
CA LEU A 27 -4.24 -0.11 -5.23
C LEU A 27 -5.50 -0.08 -4.38
N ASP A 28 -6.12 -1.25 -4.21
CA ASP A 28 -7.31 -1.41 -3.40
C ASP A 28 -6.97 -1.96 -2.02
N PHE A 29 -7.38 -1.23 -0.98
CA PHE A 29 -7.38 -1.66 0.41
C PHE A 29 -8.80 -1.97 0.84
N GLY A 30 -8.99 -3.10 1.53
CA GLY A 30 -10.24 -3.47 2.16
C GLY A 30 -10.03 -3.79 3.62
N ASP A 31 -10.88 -3.23 4.48
CA ASP A 31 -11.08 -3.70 5.84
C ASP A 31 -12.39 -4.50 5.85
N ALA A 32 -12.26 -5.82 5.96
CA ALA A 32 -13.40 -6.73 5.94
C ALA A 32 -14.27 -6.58 7.19
N ASP A 33 -13.67 -6.26 8.34
CA ASP A 33 -14.37 -6.15 9.62
C ASP A 33 -15.22 -4.87 9.65
N ARG A 34 -14.72 -3.79 9.03
CA ARG A 34 -15.43 -2.50 8.93
C ARG A 34 -16.24 -2.32 7.65
N GLN A 35 -16.21 -3.28 6.72
CA GLN A 35 -16.78 -3.17 5.37
C GLN A 35 -16.33 -1.90 4.63
N GLN A 36 -15.10 -1.45 4.87
CA GLN A 36 -14.55 -0.26 4.25
C GLN A 36 -13.61 -0.65 3.12
N ARG A 37 -13.64 0.12 2.03
CA ARG A 37 -12.70 -0.02 0.91
C ARG A 37 -12.15 1.34 0.52
N LEU A 38 -10.86 1.37 0.25
CA LEU A 38 -10.14 2.55 -0.22
C LEU A 38 -9.39 2.18 -1.50
N SER A 39 -9.59 2.95 -2.55
CA SER A 39 -8.90 2.78 -3.84
C SER A 39 -7.96 3.95 -4.06
N LEU A 40 -6.68 3.67 -4.28
CA LEU A 40 -5.63 4.68 -4.46
C LEU A 40 -4.97 4.54 -5.83
N PRO A 41 -5.17 5.52 -6.74
CA PRO A 41 -4.38 5.63 -7.96
C PRO A 41 -2.90 5.75 -7.61
N SER A 42 -2.09 4.86 -8.17
CA SER A 42 -0.69 4.67 -7.79
C SER A 42 0.19 4.51 -9.02
N LEU A 43 1.39 5.06 -8.97
CA LEU A 43 2.43 4.88 -9.98
C LEU A 43 3.41 3.80 -9.52
N VAL A 44 3.70 2.83 -10.38
CA VAL A 44 4.74 1.82 -10.13
C VAL A 44 6.11 2.50 -10.19
N LYS A 45 6.88 2.46 -9.09
CA LYS A 45 8.24 3.02 -9.03
C LYS A 45 9.31 1.99 -9.32
N TRP A 46 9.10 0.77 -8.86
CA TRP A 46 10.01 -0.35 -9.09
C TRP A 46 9.24 -1.66 -8.97
N VAL A 47 9.72 -2.67 -9.69
CA VAL A 47 9.21 -4.04 -9.64
C VAL A 47 10.41 -4.95 -9.42
N ASN A 48 10.30 -5.84 -8.45
CA ASN A 48 11.28 -6.88 -8.18
C ASN A 48 10.58 -8.23 -8.21
N GLY A 49 10.71 -8.92 -9.35
CA GLY A 49 10.17 -10.25 -9.57
C GLY A 49 11.17 -11.33 -9.16
N THR A 50 10.73 -12.26 -8.32
CA THR A 50 11.37 -13.56 -8.11
C THR A 50 10.43 -14.66 -8.60
N SER A 51 10.91 -15.89 -8.75
CA SER A 51 10.13 -17.03 -9.26
C SER A 51 8.83 -17.32 -8.49
N TYR A 52 8.72 -16.84 -7.25
CA TYR A 52 7.59 -17.12 -6.35
C TYR A 52 6.79 -15.89 -5.96
N ASN A 53 7.45 -14.73 -5.84
CA ASN A 53 6.83 -13.49 -5.40
C ASN A 53 7.29 -12.32 -6.27
N THR A 54 6.33 -11.45 -6.60
CA THR A 54 6.61 -10.14 -7.19
C THR A 54 6.40 -9.08 -6.11
N VAL A 55 7.42 -8.28 -5.88
CA VAL A 55 7.39 -7.14 -4.97
C VAL A 55 7.31 -5.87 -5.79
N ILE A 56 6.36 -5.00 -5.45
CA ILE A 56 6.02 -3.81 -6.23
C ILE A 56 6.08 -2.60 -5.30
N GLY A 57 6.89 -1.61 -5.66
CA GLY A 57 6.91 -0.31 -5.01
C GLY A 57 5.95 0.65 -5.70
N LEU A 58 5.02 1.20 -4.95
CA LEU A 58 3.96 2.09 -5.44
C LEU A 58 4.08 3.47 -4.80
N HIS A 59 3.80 4.51 -5.58
CA HIS A 59 3.69 5.90 -5.13
C HIS A 59 2.29 6.43 -5.41
N PHE A 60 1.62 7.03 -4.44
CA PHE A 60 0.25 7.52 -4.63
C PHE A 60 0.22 8.79 -5.50
N VAL A 61 -0.58 8.77 -6.57
CA VAL A 61 -0.60 9.84 -7.59
C VAL A 61 -1.26 11.12 -7.04
N GLN A 62 -2.29 10.97 -6.20
CA GLN A 62 -3.05 12.10 -5.67
C GLN A 62 -2.39 12.77 -4.44
N GLY A 63 -1.14 12.41 -4.12
CA GLY A 63 -0.44 12.90 -2.94
C GLY A 63 -0.60 11.98 -1.74
N PRO A 64 -0.23 12.46 -0.52
CA PRO A 64 -0.34 11.65 0.68
C PRO A 64 -1.80 11.28 0.98
N LEU A 65 -2.00 10.18 1.69
CA LEU A 65 -3.31 9.81 2.24
C LEU A 65 -3.95 11.03 2.91
N LEU A 66 -5.21 11.30 2.58
CA LEU A 66 -5.93 12.41 3.18
C LEU A 66 -6.08 12.17 4.69
N PRO A 67 -5.93 13.22 5.52
CA PRO A 67 -6.14 13.11 6.96
C PRO A 67 -7.50 12.51 7.28
N GLY A 68 -7.53 11.56 8.23
CA GLY A 68 -8.77 10.91 8.67
C GLY A 68 -9.33 9.88 7.68
N THR A 69 -8.57 9.49 6.66
CA THR A 69 -8.88 8.25 5.94
C THR A 69 -8.59 7.05 6.83
N MET A 70 -9.32 5.95 6.64
CA MET A 70 -9.13 4.68 7.38
C MET A 70 -7.65 4.28 7.50
N LEU A 71 -6.89 4.49 6.43
CA LEU A 71 -5.50 4.08 6.36
C LEU A 71 -4.56 5.10 7.04
N ASP A 72 -4.89 6.38 7.02
CA ASP A 72 -4.19 7.40 7.81
C ASP A 72 -4.41 7.19 9.32
N GLU A 73 -5.65 6.90 9.74
CA GLU A 73 -5.97 6.56 11.13
C GLU A 73 -5.22 5.30 11.59
N TYR A 74 -5.16 4.27 10.73
CA TYR A 74 -4.41 3.05 11.03
C TYR A 74 -2.91 3.34 11.22
N LEU A 75 -2.32 4.15 10.35
CA LEU A 75 -0.92 4.56 10.47
C LEU A 75 -0.67 5.34 11.75
N ASP A 76 -1.57 6.24 12.16
CA ASP A 76 -1.46 6.95 13.42
C ASP A 76 -1.49 6.00 14.63
N LEU A 77 -2.37 4.99 14.62
CA LEU A 77 -2.42 3.97 15.66
C LEU A 77 -1.15 3.13 15.73
N CYS A 78 -0.54 2.82 14.59
CA CYS A 78 0.74 2.09 14.52
C CYS A 78 1.93 2.89 15.05
N LEU A 79 1.84 4.23 15.06
CA LEU A 79 2.89 5.12 15.57
C LEU A 79 2.79 5.37 17.08
N VAL A 80 1.68 5.00 17.73
CA VAL A 80 1.56 5.08 19.18
C VAL A 80 2.55 4.09 19.82
N PRO A 81 3.51 4.54 20.64
CA PRO A 81 4.39 3.64 21.35
C PRO A 81 3.54 2.68 22.16
N ARG A 82 3.70 1.36 21.94
CA ARG A 82 3.10 0.37 22.84
C ARG A 82 3.60 0.71 24.25
N ALA A 83 2.70 1.18 25.11
CA ALA A 83 2.99 1.34 26.52
C ALA A 83 3.55 -0.01 26.99
N ARG A 84 4.77 0.00 27.53
CA ARG A 84 5.38 -1.17 28.13
C ARG A 84 4.44 -1.61 29.26
N ALA A 85 3.74 -2.72 29.06
CA ALA A 85 3.08 -3.45 30.13
C ALA A 85 4.13 -4.13 31.02
#